data_AF-A0A1C6CXA0-F1
#
_entry.id   AF-A0A1C6CXA0-F1
#
_cell.length_a   1.000
_cell.length_b   1.000
_cell.length_c   1.000
_cell.angle_alpha   90.00
_cell.angle_beta   90.00
_cell.angle_gamma   90.00
#
_symmetry.space_group_name_H-M   'P 1'
#
loop_
_entity.id
_entity.type
_entity.pdbx_description
1 polymer ?
#
loop_
_entity_poly.entity_id
_entity_poly.type
_entity_poly.pdbx_seq_one_letter_code
_entity_poly.pdbx_strand_id
1 'polypeptide(L)'
;MIAQTRKLSVQTNCTVLCIHPTCSNLHVGWKQLHTVGPYEFVSLIKNAESIATNSFHAIAFSIIFEKKTLYKSFSKTDNRVESLLKSLNASHLNKNGLYDFSAKDERNIENYLNESKKFLMNALRNNTENV
;
A
#
# COMPACT_ATOMS: atom_id res chain seq x y z
N MET A 1 10.53 11.30 2.82
CA MET A 1 10.39 9.85 3.01
C MET A 1 11.61 9.28 3.69
N ILE A 2 12.81 9.23 3.06
CA ILE A 2 14.03 8.63 3.64
C ILE A 2 14.34 9.11 5.07
N ALA A 3 14.43 10.42 5.31
CA ALA A 3 14.74 10.93 6.66
C ALA A 3 13.69 10.54 7.72
N GLN A 4 12.40 10.53 7.36
CA GLN A 4 11.31 10.13 8.25
C GLN A 4 11.32 8.62 8.51
N THR A 5 11.58 7.81 7.49
CA THR A 5 11.74 6.35 7.62
C THR A 5 12.93 6.02 8.52
N ARG A 6 14.05 6.75 8.42
CA ARG A 6 15.21 6.58 9.31
C ARG A 6 14.88 6.94 10.76
N LYS A 7 14.14 8.03 10.99
CA LYS A 7 13.67 8.39 12.33
C LYS A 7 12.78 7.29 12.91
N LEU A 8 11.81 6.80 12.12
CA LEU A 8 10.90 5.74 12.53
C LEU A 8 11.65 4.45 12.86
N SER A 9 12.61 4.02 12.03
CA SER A 9 13.35 2.78 12.26
C SER A 9 14.17 2.81 13.54
N VAL A 10 14.73 3.97 13.91
CA VAL A 10 15.43 4.15 15.19
C VAL A 10 14.45 4.09 16.36
N GLN A 11 13.28 4.72 16.25
CA GLN A 11 12.26 4.72 17.30
C GLN A 11 11.65 3.33 17.55
N THR A 12 11.48 2.53 16.50
CA THR A 12 10.88 1.18 16.58
C THR A 12 11.91 0.07 16.68
N ASN A 13 13.21 0.39 16.64
CA ASN A 13 14.31 -0.56 16.59
C ASN A 13 14.14 -1.61 15.47
N CYS A 14 13.69 -1.18 14.29
CA CYS A 14 13.44 -2.05 13.14
C CYS A 14 14.55 -1.95 12.08
N THR A 15 14.78 -3.07 11.39
CA THR A 15 15.58 -3.06 10.16
C THR A 15 14.73 -2.56 8.98
N VAL A 16 15.33 -1.73 8.12
CA VAL A 16 14.66 -1.22 6.91
C VAL A 16 15.06 -2.05 5.70
N LEU A 17 14.06 -2.60 5.01
CA LEU A 17 14.22 -3.22 3.70
C LEU A 17 13.65 -2.28 2.63
N CYS A 18 14.39 -2.12 1.54
CA CYS A 18 13.98 -1.24 0.43
C CYS A 18 13.70 -2.04 -0.83
N ILE A 19 12.69 -1.60 -1.57
CA ILE A 19 12.32 -2.13 -2.87
C ILE A 19 12.09 -0.95 -3.81
N HIS A 20 12.44 -1.10 -5.08
CA HIS A 20 12.20 -0.10 -6.10
C HIS A 20 11.63 -0.79 -7.35
N PRO A 21 10.56 -0.27 -7.98
CA PRO A 21 9.88 -0.95 -9.08
C PRO A 21 10.79 -1.22 -10.29
N THR A 22 11.78 -0.36 -10.53
CA THR A 22 12.76 -0.51 -11.63
C THR A 22 14.10 -1.08 -11.18
N CYS A 23 14.19 -1.58 -9.93
CA CYS A 23 15.43 -2.06 -9.32
C CYS A 23 16.60 -1.07 -9.29
N SER A 24 16.35 0.22 -9.58
CA SER A 24 17.35 1.29 -9.51
C SER A 24 17.94 1.41 -8.11
N ASN A 25 19.26 1.51 -8.01
CA ASN A 25 19.94 1.63 -6.72
C ASN A 25 19.62 2.98 -6.06
N LEU A 26 19.07 2.94 -4.85
CA LEU A 26 18.66 4.14 -4.12
C LEU A 26 19.79 4.76 -3.30
N HIS A 27 20.91 4.07 -3.09
CA HIS A 27 22.06 4.55 -2.28
C HIS A 27 21.68 5.06 -0.87
N VAL A 28 20.67 4.45 -0.24
CA VAL A 28 20.09 4.91 1.04
C VAL A 28 20.72 4.28 2.29
N GLY A 29 21.71 3.40 2.12
CA GLY A 29 22.39 2.69 3.22
C GLY A 29 21.55 1.58 3.87
N TRP A 30 20.40 1.24 3.29
CA TRP A 30 19.55 0.13 3.70
C TRP A 30 19.69 -1.04 2.72
N LYS A 31 19.34 -2.25 3.17
CA LYS A 31 19.32 -3.42 2.29
C LYS A 31 18.23 -3.25 1.23
N GLN A 32 18.66 -3.08 -0.01
CA GLN A 32 17.76 -3.05 -1.16
C GLN A 32 17.60 -4.45 -1.75
N LEU A 33 16.35 -4.87 -1.96
CA LEU A 33 16.01 -6.13 -2.61
C LEU A 33 15.73 -5.87 -4.11
N HIS A 34 16.33 -6.66 -4.99
CA HIS A 34 16.27 -6.47 -6.45
C HIS A 34 15.46 -7.55 -7.18
N THR A 35 15.06 -8.62 -6.50
CA THR A 35 14.33 -9.77 -7.05
C THR A 35 13.00 -9.94 -6.31
N VAL A 36 12.20 -8.88 -6.28
CA VAL A 36 10.91 -8.87 -5.59
C VAL A 36 9.81 -8.94 -6.64
N GLY A 37 9.18 -10.10 -6.77
CA GLY A 37 8.01 -10.29 -7.59
C GLY A 37 6.73 -9.89 -6.87
N PRO A 38 5.55 -10.07 -7.50
CA PRO A 38 4.26 -9.74 -6.90
C PRO A 38 4.00 -10.49 -5.59
N TYR A 39 4.39 -11.77 -5.52
CA TYR A 39 4.24 -12.57 -4.31
C TYR A 39 5.11 -12.04 -3.17
N GLU A 40 6.40 -11.81 -3.43
CA GLU A 40 7.33 -11.26 -2.43
C GLU A 40 6.89 -9.87 -1.99
N PHE A 41 6.41 -9.03 -2.91
CA PHE A 41 5.92 -7.69 -2.60
C PHE A 41 4.78 -7.71 -1.58
N VAL A 42 3.75 -8.51 -1.82
CA VAL A 42 2.61 -8.65 -0.91
C VAL A 42 3.05 -9.28 0.41
N SER A 43 3.92 -10.29 0.37
CA SER A 43 4.46 -10.96 1.56
C SER A 43 5.27 -10.01 2.45
N LEU A 44 6.12 -9.16 1.85
CA LEU A 44 6.89 -8.14 2.57
C LEU A 44 5.96 -7.16 3.29
N ILE A 45 4.88 -6.72 2.63
CA ILE A 45 3.91 -5.81 3.26
C ILE A 45 3.18 -6.51 4.41
N LYS A 46 2.65 -7.72 4.16
CA LYS A 46 1.89 -8.49 5.16
C LYS A 46 2.71 -8.78 6.43
N ASN A 47 4.01 -8.98 6.31
CA ASN A 47 4.87 -9.36 7.45
C ASN A 47 5.63 -8.17 8.06
N ALA A 48 5.57 -6.99 7.47
CA ALA A 48 6.22 -5.80 8.05
C ALA A 48 5.48 -5.28 9.28
N GLU A 49 6.24 -4.66 10.19
CA GLU A 49 5.72 -3.90 11.33
C GLU A 49 5.09 -2.58 10.88
N SER A 50 5.71 -1.92 9.90
CA SER A 50 5.23 -0.66 9.33
C SER A 50 5.74 -0.47 7.90
N ILE A 51 5.00 0.30 7.10
CA ILE A 51 5.31 0.56 5.70
C ILE A 51 5.69 2.03 5.53
N ALA A 52 6.68 2.33 4.70
CA ALA A 52 6.95 3.70 4.25
C ALA A 52 6.86 3.73 2.72
N THR A 53 5.94 4.51 2.17
CA THR A 53 5.64 4.42 0.73
C THR A 53 5.03 5.68 0.15
N ASN A 54 5.12 5.78 -1.18
CA ASN A 54 4.37 6.68 -2.05
C ASN A 54 3.51 5.91 -3.07
N SER A 55 3.55 4.58 -3.04
CA SER A 55 2.91 3.73 -4.03
C SER A 55 1.46 3.48 -3.68
N PHE A 56 0.57 3.66 -4.64
CA PHE A 56 -0.84 3.29 -4.51
C PHE A 56 -1.02 1.83 -4.07
N HIS A 57 -0.32 0.88 -4.71
CA HIS A 57 -0.46 -0.55 -4.40
C HIS A 57 -0.03 -0.87 -2.96
N ALA A 58 1.07 -0.24 -2.51
CA ALA A 58 1.53 -0.45 -1.15
C ALA A 58 0.51 0.07 -0.12
N ILE A 59 -0.17 1.20 -0.41
CA ILE A 59 -1.27 1.69 0.44
C ILE A 59 -2.44 0.72 0.44
N ALA A 60 -2.90 0.27 -0.73
CA ALA A 60 -4.02 -0.68 -0.84
C ALA A 60 -3.78 -1.95 -0.01
N PHE A 61 -2.59 -2.57 -0.14
CA PHE A 61 -2.25 -3.74 0.67
C PHE A 61 -2.04 -3.41 2.16
N SER A 62 -1.54 -2.21 2.49
CA SER A 62 -1.44 -1.78 3.89
C SER A 62 -2.81 -1.66 4.55
N ILE A 63 -3.83 -1.18 3.82
CA ILE A 63 -5.22 -1.11 4.31
C ILE A 63 -5.76 -2.53 4.54
N ILE A 64 -5.54 -3.44 3.58
CA ILE A 64 -6.01 -4.84 3.67
C ILE A 64 -5.37 -5.56 4.87
N PHE A 65 -4.07 -5.38 5.10
CA PHE A 65 -3.33 -6.04 6.18
C PHE A 65 -3.19 -5.20 7.46
N GLU A 66 -3.91 -4.08 7.54
CA GLU A 66 -3.89 -3.14 8.67
C GLU A 66 -2.48 -2.73 9.13
N LYS A 67 -1.60 -2.45 8.15
CA LYS A 67 -0.24 -2.01 8.42
C LYS A 67 -0.18 -0.52 8.66
N LYS A 68 0.45 -0.12 9.76
CA LYS A 68 0.77 1.28 10.04
C LYS A 68 1.66 1.81 8.93
N THR A 69 1.28 2.93 8.33
CA THR A 69 1.95 3.40 7.12
C THR A 69 2.36 4.86 7.18
N LEU A 70 3.64 5.13 6.92
CA LEU A 70 4.16 6.44 6.58
C LEU A 70 3.96 6.66 5.07
N TYR A 71 2.92 7.41 4.72
CA TYR A 71 2.66 7.77 3.33
C TYR A 71 3.15 9.19 3.03
N LYS A 72 3.79 9.37 1.86
CA LYS A 72 4.11 10.70 1.34
C LYS A 72 3.93 10.73 -0.17
N SER A 73 2.96 11.52 -0.65
CA SER A 73 2.79 11.76 -2.08
C SER A 73 3.99 12.52 -2.67
N PHE A 74 4.37 12.19 -3.91
CA PHE A 74 5.39 12.91 -4.67
C PHE A 74 4.80 13.97 -5.61
N SER A 75 3.51 13.92 -5.91
CA SER A 75 2.84 14.93 -6.73
C SER A 75 1.59 15.46 -6.04
N LYS A 76 1.28 16.74 -6.25
CA LYS A 76 0.04 17.35 -5.75
C LYS A 76 -1.22 16.84 -6.48
N THR A 77 -1.04 16.06 -7.54
CA THR A 77 -2.09 15.60 -8.47
C THR A 77 -2.41 14.11 -8.37
N ASP A 78 -1.65 13.30 -7.61
CA ASP A 78 -1.96 11.87 -7.45
C ASP A 78 -3.13 11.67 -6.47
N ASN A 79 -4.33 11.88 -7.00
CA ASN A 79 -5.58 11.85 -6.25
C ASN A 79 -6.01 10.44 -5.85
N ARG A 80 -5.40 9.38 -6.40
CA ARG A 80 -5.92 8.01 -6.23
C ARG A 80 -5.80 7.50 -4.80
N VAL A 81 -4.68 7.79 -4.14
CA VAL A 81 -4.50 7.41 -2.73
C VAL A 81 -5.46 8.19 -1.84
N GLU A 82 -5.55 9.51 -2.02
CA GLU A 82 -6.48 10.34 -1.24
C GLU A 82 -7.94 9.95 -1.45
N SER A 83 -8.34 9.67 -2.70
CA SER A 83 -9.67 9.17 -3.02
C SER A 83 -9.97 7.84 -2.34
N LEU A 84 -9.00 6.90 -2.34
CA LEU A 84 -9.14 5.61 -1.67
C LEU A 84 -9.24 5.77 -0.14
N LEU A 85 -8.35 6.57 0.46
CA LEU A 85 -8.37 6.80 1.90
C LEU A 85 -9.68 7.46 2.33
N LYS A 86 -10.17 8.45 1.56
CA LYS A 86 -11.45 9.10 1.80
C LYS A 86 -12.63 8.14 1.66
N SER A 87 -12.66 7.32 0.61
CA SER A 87 -13.78 6.40 0.40
C SER A 87 -13.85 5.31 1.47
N LEU A 88 -12.71 4.92 2.04
CA LEU A 88 -12.64 3.92 3.10
C LEU A 88 -12.61 4.51 4.52
N ASN A 89 -12.82 5.83 4.67
CA ASN A 89 -12.66 6.53 5.96
C ASN A 89 -11.33 6.19 6.68
N ALA A 90 -10.26 6.04 5.91
CA ALA A 90 -8.97 5.49 6.32
C ALA A 90 -7.87 6.56 6.44
N SER A 91 -8.23 7.85 6.44
CA SER A 91 -7.28 8.98 6.52
C SER A 91 -6.79 9.30 7.94
N HIS A 92 -7.05 8.44 8.92
CA HIS A 92 -6.69 8.69 10.32
C HIS A 92 -5.18 8.50 10.55
N LEU A 93 -4.56 9.47 11.23
CA LEU A 93 -3.15 9.42 11.63
C LEU A 93 -3.05 9.17 13.13
N ASN A 94 -2.18 8.26 13.53
CA ASN A 94 -1.85 8.05 14.94
C ASN A 94 -0.87 9.13 15.46
N LYS A 95 -0.58 9.08 16.77
CA LYS A 95 0.34 10.01 17.47
C LYS A 95 1.76 10.10 16.86
N ASN A 96 2.18 9.09 16.10
CA ASN A 96 3.49 9.06 15.45
C ASN A 96 3.45 9.59 14.01
N GLY A 97 2.29 10.09 13.55
CA GLY A 97 2.09 10.58 12.19
C GLY A 97 2.03 9.46 11.15
N LEU A 98 1.67 8.24 11.55
CA LEU A 98 1.45 7.11 10.65
C LEU A 98 -0.04 6.92 10.42
N TYR A 99 -0.43 6.59 9.20
CA TYR A 99 -1.78 6.15 8.89
C TYR A 99 -2.10 4.88 9.68
N ASP A 100 -3.28 4.87 10.29
CA ASP A 100 -3.81 3.75 11.05
C ASP A 100 -5.12 3.30 10.42
N PHE A 101 -5.15 2.05 9.96
CA PHE A 101 -6.25 1.49 9.19
C PHE A 101 -7.17 0.60 10.02
N SER A 102 -6.99 0.53 11.33
CA SER A 102 -7.80 -0.31 12.22
C SER A 102 -9.30 0.07 12.21
N ALA A 103 -9.62 1.29 11.79
CA ALA A 103 -10.99 1.83 11.73
C ALA A 103 -11.50 2.02 10.28
N LYS A 104 -10.89 1.34 9.30
CA LYS A 104 -11.31 1.39 7.89
C LYS A 104 -12.77 0.96 7.72
N ASP A 105 -13.48 1.55 6.75
CA ASP A 105 -14.86 1.18 6.42
C ASP A 105 -14.90 -0.16 5.67
N GLU A 106 -15.08 -1.25 6.42
CA GLU A 106 -15.15 -2.60 5.87
C GLU A 106 -16.32 -2.81 4.92
N ARG A 107 -17.45 -2.12 5.13
CA ARG A 107 -18.61 -2.23 4.23
C ARG A 107 -18.26 -1.71 2.85
N ASN A 108 -17.53 -0.60 2.78
CA ASN A 108 -17.15 -0.05 1.50
C ASN A 108 -16.06 -0.90 0.80
N ILE A 109 -15.19 -1.57 1.56
CA ILE A 109 -14.29 -2.60 1.02
C ILE A 109 -15.10 -3.75 0.39
N GLU A 110 -16.12 -4.24 1.09
CA GLU A 110 -17.00 -5.32 0.58
C GLU A 110 -17.76 -4.88 -0.67
N ASN A 111 -18.25 -3.64 -0.71
CA ASN A 111 -18.87 -3.06 -1.91
C ASN A 111 -17.91 -3.09 -3.11
N TYR A 112 -16.68 -2.60 -2.95
CA TYR A 112 -15.67 -2.63 -4.01
C TYR A 112 -15.32 -4.04 -4.46
N LEU A 113 -15.27 -5.00 -3.52
CA LEU A 113 -15.03 -6.40 -3.85
C LEU A 113 -16.16 -6.97 -4.71
N ASN A 114 -17.41 -6.68 -4.36
CA ASN A 114 -18.59 -7.15 -5.08
C ASN A 114 -18.71 -6.51 -6.46
N GLU A 115 -18.44 -5.20 -6.58
CA GLU A 115 -18.37 -4.51 -7.88
C GLU A 115 -17.27 -5.11 -8.77
N SER A 116 -16.08 -5.35 -8.22
CA SER A 116 -14.96 -5.95 -8.95
C SER A 116 -15.30 -7.37 -9.43
N LYS A 117 -15.91 -8.20 -8.59
CA LYS A 117 -16.38 -9.54 -8.98
C LYS A 117 -17.41 -9.45 -10.10
N LYS A 118 -18.40 -8.56 -9.99
CA LYS A 118 -19.43 -8.35 -11.02
C LYS A 118 -18.80 -7.92 -12.35
N PHE A 119 -17.85 -6.98 -12.31
CA PHE A 119 -17.11 -6.55 -13.48
C PHE A 119 -16.38 -7.71 -14.17
N LEU A 120 -15.62 -8.51 -13.41
CA LEU A 120 -14.88 -9.65 -13.94
C LEU A 120 -15.81 -10.72 -14.52
N MET A 121 -16.90 -11.04 -13.82
CA MET A 121 -17.89 -12.03 -14.31
C MET A 121 -18.56 -11.58 -15.60
N ASN A 122 -18.87 -10.29 -15.74
CA ASN A 122 -19.43 -9.74 -16.98
C ASN A 122 -18.41 -9.78 -18.12
N ALA A 123 -17.14 -9.43 -17.85
CA ALA A 123 -16.08 -9.48 -18.84
C ALA A 123 -15.84 -10.90 -19.38
N LEU A 124 -15.93 -11.92 -18.51
CA LEU A 124 -15.79 -13.33 -18.90
C LEU A 124 -16.99 -13.82 -19.74
N ARG A 125 -18.22 -13.43 -19.37
CA ARG A 125 -19.44 -13.80 -20.13
C ARG A 125 -19.49 -13.20 -21.52
N ASN A 126 -19.10 -11.93 -21.65
CA ASN A 126 -19.08 -11.25 -22.95
C ASN A 126 -18.03 -11.85 -23.93
N ASN A 127 -17.02 -12.57 -23.42
CA ASN A 127 -16.06 -13.29 -24.26
C ASN A 127 -16.57 -14.65 -24.74
N THR A 128 -17.59 -15.24 -24.10
CA THR A 128 -18.15 -16.54 -24.50
C THR A 128 -19.28 -16.44 -25.54
N GLU A 129 -19.87 -15.25 -25.73
CA GLU A 129 -20.92 -15.02 -26.73
C GLU A 129 -20.37 -14.54 -28.10
N ASN A 130 -19.03 -14.37 -28.21
CA ASN A 130 -18.34 -13.90 -29.42
C ASN A 130 -17.45 -14.97 -30.06
N VAL A 131 -17.73 -16.27 -29.85
CA VAL A 131 -17.04 -17.41 -30.47
C VAL A 131 -18.03 -18.28 -31.22
#